data_AF-A0A2T1C9D5-F1
#
_entry.id   AF-A0A2T1C9D5-F1
#
_cell.length_a   1.000
_cell.length_b   1.000
_cell.length_c   1.000
_cell.angle_alpha   90.00
_cell.angle_beta   90.00
_cell.angle_gamma   90.00
#
_symmetry.space_group_name_H-M   'P 1'
#
loop_
_entity.id
_entity.type
_entity.pdbx_description
1 polymer ?
#
loop_
_entity_poly.entity_id
_entity_poly.type
_entity_poly.pdbx_seq_one_letter_code
_entity_poly.pdbx_strand_id
1 'polypeptide(L)'
;MQLRNLPLFDELKPAQNILLAGAGGGFDIFCGLPLYFALKALGKNVYLANLSFSYLPEIEPRLSPSLSKVTADTPLSNTYFPGKYLSDWFRKQGEEVPIYCFERTGFKPLLASYQALVKELSILAGNYGDYHVTPRTQGSKLWINPLMSLYWCFRFSEVAREIVYLEGIKQTETFTDVLFLMEGVQSRINHLRRWENIPI
;
A
#
# COMPACT_ATOMS: atom_id res chain seq x y z
N MET A 1 4.08 -21.45 11.22
CA MET A 1 5.29 -20.74 10.74
C MET A 1 5.46 -19.49 11.59
N GLN A 2 6.59 -19.30 12.28
CA GLN A 2 6.81 -18.08 13.07
C GLN A 2 7.25 -16.96 12.12
N LEU A 3 6.38 -15.96 11.89
CA LEU A 3 6.65 -14.81 11.01
C LEU A 3 7.98 -14.11 11.32
N ARG A 4 8.39 -14.13 12.60
CA ARG A 4 9.61 -13.48 13.12
C ARG A 4 10.92 -13.96 12.50
N ASN A 5 10.93 -15.13 11.86
CA ASN A 5 12.14 -15.69 11.24
C ASN A 5 12.29 -15.30 9.76
N LEU A 6 11.41 -14.45 9.23
CA LEU A 6 11.53 -13.96 7.86
C LEU A 6 12.63 -12.89 7.78
N PRO A 7 13.48 -12.88 6.73
CA PRO A 7 14.53 -11.86 6.55
C PRO A 7 14.02 -10.42 6.59
N LEU A 8 12.75 -10.19 6.25
CA LEU A 8 12.08 -8.91 6.40
C LEU A 8 12.20 -8.34 7.82
N PHE A 9 12.09 -9.18 8.86
CA PHE A 9 12.17 -8.72 10.24
C PHE A 9 13.60 -8.30 10.61
N ASP A 10 14.63 -8.88 9.99
CA ASP A 10 16.01 -8.43 10.15
C ASP A 10 16.22 -7.04 9.54
N GLU A 11 15.70 -6.80 8.34
CA GLU A 11 15.74 -5.49 7.67
C GLU A 11 14.95 -4.42 8.44
N LEU A 12 13.88 -4.81 9.12
CA LEU A 12 13.04 -3.91 9.93
C LEU A 12 13.56 -3.71 11.37
N LYS A 13 14.60 -4.42 11.81
CA LYS A 13 15.21 -4.24 13.14
C LYS A 13 15.49 -2.77 13.49
N PRO A 14 16.15 -1.96 12.64
CA PRO A 14 16.45 -0.56 12.96
C PRO A 14 15.21 0.35 12.93
N ALA A 15 14.12 -0.04 12.28
CA ALA A 15 12.92 0.78 12.16
C ALA A 15 12.08 0.69 13.44
N GLN A 16 11.81 1.82 14.09
CA GLN A 16 10.88 1.86 15.23
C GLN A 16 9.44 2.20 14.82
N ASN A 17 9.30 3.09 13.84
CA ASN A 17 8.02 3.52 13.27
C ASN A 17 7.86 2.87 11.89
N ILE A 18 6.77 2.11 11.70
CA ILE A 18 6.53 1.32 10.48
C ILE A 18 5.13 1.65 9.96
N LEU A 19 5.03 2.03 8.70
CA LEU A 19 3.75 2.16 7.99
C LEU A 19 3.48 0.91 7.17
N LEU A 20 2.34 0.26 7.41
CA LEU A 20 1.81 -0.80 6.57
C LEU A 20 0.67 -0.22 5.72
N ALA A 21 0.91 -0.12 4.42
CA ALA A 21 -0.03 0.48 3.48
C ALA A 21 -0.63 -0.57 2.53
N GLY A 22 -1.96 -0.66 2.50
CA GLY A 22 -2.70 -1.32 1.42
C GLY A 22 -2.65 -0.45 0.17
N ALA A 23 -2.37 -1.07 -0.98
CA ALA A 23 -2.20 -0.41 -2.26
C ALA A 23 -3.27 -0.82 -3.29
N GLY A 24 -4.09 -1.83 -2.99
CA GLY A 24 -5.09 -2.40 -3.88
C GLY A 24 -6.42 -1.64 -3.91
N GLY A 25 -6.61 -0.62 -3.07
CA GLY A 25 -7.87 0.13 -3.04
C GLY A 25 -8.90 -0.40 -2.04
N GLY A 26 -8.71 -1.60 -1.50
CA GLY A 26 -9.78 -2.42 -0.97
C GLY A 26 -9.48 -3.04 0.38
N PHE A 27 -9.82 -4.31 0.53
CA PHE A 27 -9.57 -5.11 1.72
C PHE A 27 -8.14 -5.70 1.75
N ASP A 28 -7.26 -5.33 0.83
CA ASP A 28 -5.89 -5.83 0.78
C ASP A 28 -5.06 -5.46 2.03
N ILE A 29 -5.41 -4.36 2.72
CA ILE A 29 -4.83 -4.04 4.03
C ILE A 29 -5.07 -5.14 5.08
N PHE A 30 -6.15 -5.90 4.99
CA PHE A 30 -6.45 -6.96 5.96
C PHE A 30 -5.42 -8.09 5.88
N CYS A 31 -4.84 -8.33 4.70
CA CYS A 31 -3.75 -9.28 4.52
C CYS A 31 -2.47 -8.86 5.28
N GLY A 32 -2.35 -7.57 5.63
CA GLY A 32 -1.26 -7.03 6.44
C GLY A 32 -1.42 -7.25 7.95
N LEU A 33 -2.58 -7.67 8.45
CA LEU A 33 -2.83 -7.77 9.89
C LEU A 33 -1.93 -8.78 10.63
N PRO A 34 -1.61 -9.97 10.09
CA PRO A 34 -0.64 -10.85 10.74
C PRO A 34 0.73 -10.19 10.93
N LEU A 35 1.17 -9.39 9.95
CA LEU A 35 2.42 -8.62 10.02
C LEU A 35 2.30 -7.46 11.02
N TYR A 36 1.17 -6.75 11.04
CA TYR A 36 0.87 -5.71 12.02
C TYR A 36 1.03 -6.23 13.46
N PHE A 37 0.35 -7.32 13.80
CA PHE A 37 0.42 -7.89 15.15
C PHE A 37 1.82 -8.43 15.49
N ALA A 38 2.50 -9.05 14.53
CA ALA A 38 3.87 -9.52 14.74
C ALA A 38 4.84 -8.38 15.04
N LEU A 39 4.75 -7.25 14.32
CA LEU A 39 5.57 -6.07 14.56
C LEU A 39 5.21 -5.35 15.86
N LYS A 40 3.92 -5.22 16.18
CA LYS A 40 3.45 -4.68 17.47
C LYS A 40 3.97 -5.49 18.66
N ALA A 41 3.96 -6.83 18.55
CA ALA A 41 4.50 -7.73 19.57
C ALA A 41 6.03 -7.62 19.75
N LEU A 42 6.74 -6.97 18.82
CA LEU A 42 8.17 -6.63 18.94
C LEU A 42 8.39 -5.22 19.51
N GLY A 43 7.33 -4.55 19.99
CA GLY A 43 7.40 -3.20 20.54
C GLY A 43 7.55 -2.10 19.48
N LYS A 44 7.29 -2.39 18.19
CA LYS A 44 7.31 -1.39 17.13
C LYS A 44 6.05 -0.52 17.16
N ASN A 45 6.18 0.73 16.72
CA ASN A 45 5.06 1.61 16.43
C ASN A 45 4.59 1.30 15.01
N VAL A 46 3.44 0.65 14.87
CA VAL A 46 2.92 0.23 13.57
C VAL A 46 1.67 1.05 13.23
N TYR A 47 1.70 1.70 12.08
CA TYR A 47 0.62 2.53 11.56
C TYR A 47 0.02 1.86 10.32
N LEU A 48 -1.28 2.03 10.13
CA LEU A 48 -2.03 1.42 9.04
C LEU A 48 -2.51 2.48 8.06
N ALA A 49 -2.29 2.27 6.77
CA ALA A 49 -2.77 3.15 5.72
C ALA A 49 -3.41 2.38 4.56
N ASN A 50 -4.33 2.98 3.82
CA ASN A 50 -4.94 2.32 2.67
C ASN A 50 -5.14 3.31 1.53
N LEU A 51 -4.68 2.98 0.32
CA LEU A 51 -5.23 3.62 -0.87
C LEU A 51 -6.71 3.23 -0.94
N SER A 52 -7.61 4.21 -0.88
CA SER A 52 -9.04 3.94 -0.76
C SER A 52 -9.71 4.04 -2.12
N PHE A 53 -10.36 2.96 -2.55
CA PHE A 53 -11.17 2.97 -3.76
C PHE A 53 -12.48 3.73 -3.59
N SER A 54 -12.96 3.82 -2.34
CA SER A 54 -14.15 4.59 -1.96
C SER A 54 -13.91 6.07 -1.81
N TYR A 55 -14.98 6.85 -2.02
CA TYR A 55 -15.00 8.26 -1.64
C TYR A 55 -14.86 8.39 -0.13
N LEU A 56 -13.83 9.14 0.28
CA LEU A 56 -13.59 9.44 1.67
C LEU A 56 -14.53 10.58 2.10
N PRO A 57 -15.11 10.51 3.31
CA PRO A 57 -15.92 11.61 3.80
C PRO A 57 -15.03 12.86 4.00
N GLU A 58 -15.63 14.03 3.87
CA GLU A 58 -14.98 15.30 4.22
C GLU A 58 -14.88 15.43 5.74
N ILE A 59 -13.81 14.84 6.31
CA ILE A 59 -13.54 14.86 7.74
C ILE A 59 -12.30 15.71 7.99
N GLU A 60 -12.42 16.67 8.91
CA GLU A 60 -11.31 17.46 9.42
C GLU A 60 -10.86 16.97 10.81
N PRO A 61 -9.58 17.11 11.18
CA PRO A 61 -8.51 17.69 10.37
C PRO A 61 -7.93 16.71 9.35
N ARG A 62 -7.63 17.18 8.13
CA ARG A 62 -6.87 16.44 7.12
C ARG A 62 -5.37 16.77 7.21
N LEU A 63 -4.53 15.74 7.07
CA LEU A 63 -3.06 15.91 6.98
C LEU A 63 -2.62 16.46 5.61
N SER A 64 -3.43 16.22 4.58
CA SER A 64 -3.29 16.79 3.24
C SER A 64 -4.62 16.64 2.50
N PRO A 65 -4.85 17.36 1.38
CA PRO A 65 -6.12 17.28 0.66
C PRO A 65 -6.55 15.85 0.29
N SER A 66 -5.62 14.98 -0.06
CA SER A 66 -5.91 13.59 -0.47
C SER A 66 -5.64 12.54 0.62
N LEU A 67 -5.66 12.93 1.90
CA LEU A 67 -5.42 12.02 3.04
C LEU A 67 -6.36 12.29 4.22
N SER A 68 -7.12 11.28 4.60
CA SER A 68 -8.00 11.32 5.77
C SER A 68 -7.57 10.32 6.84
N LYS A 69 -7.61 10.76 8.11
CA LYS A 69 -7.45 9.87 9.26
C LYS A 69 -8.81 9.28 9.61
N VAL A 70 -9.03 8.03 9.24
CA VAL A 70 -10.30 7.32 9.51
C VAL A 70 -10.23 6.67 10.87
N THR A 71 -11.24 6.92 11.69
CA THR A 71 -11.44 6.32 13.02
C THR A 71 -12.75 5.57 13.07
N ALA A 72 -13.01 4.85 14.15
CA ALA A 72 -14.30 4.20 14.36
C ALA A 72 -15.45 5.20 14.57
N ASP A 73 -15.18 6.50 14.82
CA ASP A 73 -16.18 7.57 14.87
C ASP A 73 -16.43 8.25 13.52
N THR A 74 -15.61 7.95 12.51
CA THR A 74 -15.80 8.47 11.16
C THR A 74 -17.18 8.07 10.63
N PRO A 75 -18.00 8.98 10.09
CA PRO A 75 -19.26 8.60 9.47
C PRO A 75 -19.03 7.61 8.32
N LEU A 76 -19.90 6.61 8.22
CA LEU A 76 -19.85 5.67 7.10
C LEU A 76 -20.35 6.40 5.84
N SER A 77 -19.45 6.68 4.89
CA SER A 77 -19.81 7.33 3.62
C SER A 77 -20.48 6.40 2.62
N ASN A 78 -20.20 5.09 2.69
CA ASN A 78 -20.78 4.06 1.82
C ASN A 78 -20.65 2.64 2.40
N THR A 79 -21.21 1.64 1.70
CA THR A 79 -21.14 0.23 2.10
C THR A 79 -19.79 -0.45 1.82
N TYR A 80 -18.85 0.23 1.16
CA TYR A 80 -17.53 -0.31 0.82
C TYR A 80 -16.45 0.57 1.46
N PHE A 81 -16.29 0.53 2.78
CA PHE A 81 -15.27 1.34 3.45
C PHE A 81 -14.33 0.49 4.32
N PRO A 82 -13.39 -0.25 3.70
CA PRO A 82 -12.51 -1.19 4.41
C PRO A 82 -11.76 -0.55 5.58
N GLY A 83 -11.26 0.69 5.42
CA GLY A 83 -10.56 1.42 6.48
C GLY A 83 -11.45 1.70 7.70
N LYS A 84 -12.72 2.06 7.48
CA LYS A 84 -13.69 2.26 8.58
C LYS A 84 -14.00 0.95 9.29
N TYR A 85 -14.31 -0.11 8.53
CA TYR A 85 -14.61 -1.41 9.11
C TYR A 85 -13.43 -1.97 9.91
N LEU A 86 -12.20 -1.73 9.45
CA LEU A 86 -11.02 -2.13 10.18
C LEU A 86 -10.85 -1.34 11.48
N SER A 87 -11.05 -0.03 11.47
CA SER A 87 -11.00 0.80 12.69
C SER A 87 -12.08 0.38 13.70
N ASP A 88 -13.31 0.10 13.23
CA ASP A 88 -14.40 -0.43 14.07
C ASP A 88 -14.06 -1.79 14.68
N TRP A 89 -13.43 -2.66 13.90
CA TRP A 89 -13.02 -3.96 14.36
C TRP A 89 -11.99 -3.84 15.49
N PHE A 90 -11.00 -2.94 15.37
CA PHE A 90 -10.05 -2.65 16.45
C PHE A 90 -10.75 -2.13 17.72
N ARG A 91 -11.70 -1.20 17.59
CA ARG A 91 -12.48 -0.71 18.75
C ARG A 91 -13.21 -1.84 19.47
N LYS A 92 -13.77 -2.80 18.72
CA LYS A 92 -14.38 -4.00 19.29
C LYS A 92 -13.39 -4.91 20.01
N GLN A 93 -12.11 -4.84 19.68
CA GLN A 93 -11.03 -5.52 20.42
C GLN A 93 -10.50 -4.69 21.60
N GLY A 94 -11.05 -3.49 21.84
CA GLY A 94 -10.61 -2.59 22.91
C GLY A 94 -9.46 -1.66 22.52
N GLU A 95 -9.15 -1.53 21.23
CA GLU A 95 -8.08 -0.65 20.73
C GLU A 95 -8.62 0.46 19.81
N GLU A 96 -8.14 1.69 19.99
CA GLU A 96 -8.45 2.80 19.08
C GLU A 96 -7.34 2.94 18.03
N VAL A 97 -7.52 2.29 16.88
CA VAL A 97 -6.54 2.29 15.79
C VAL A 97 -7.07 3.10 14.60
N PRO A 98 -6.46 4.25 14.26
CA PRO A 98 -6.81 4.99 13.07
C PRO A 98 -6.22 4.32 11.81
N ILE A 99 -6.96 4.42 10.71
CA ILE A 99 -6.49 4.00 9.38
C ILE A 99 -6.31 5.25 8.51
N TYR A 100 -5.10 5.47 8.01
CA TYR A 100 -4.76 6.61 7.16
C TYR A 100 -5.14 6.32 5.70
N CYS A 101 -6.26 6.87 5.26
CA CYS A 101 -6.84 6.56 3.96
C CYS A 101 -6.45 7.62 2.93
N PHE A 102 -5.77 7.20 1.86
CA PHE A 102 -5.45 8.05 0.71
C PHE A 102 -6.60 8.04 -0.30
N GLU A 103 -6.92 9.20 -0.87
CA GLU A 103 -7.88 9.30 -1.97
C GLU A 103 -7.30 8.80 -3.30
N ARG A 104 -8.19 8.44 -4.23
CA ARG A 104 -7.80 8.21 -5.63
C ARG A 104 -7.45 9.55 -6.27
N THR A 105 -6.18 9.74 -6.56
CA THR A 105 -5.63 10.97 -7.12
C THR A 105 -4.43 10.65 -8.01
N GLY A 106 -3.80 11.66 -8.61
CA GLY A 106 -2.57 11.49 -9.36
C GLY A 106 -1.36 11.25 -8.46
N PHE A 107 -0.21 10.99 -9.07
CA PHE A 107 1.03 10.76 -8.34
C PHE A 107 1.44 11.93 -7.46
N LYS A 108 1.36 13.17 -7.97
CA LYS A 108 1.87 14.34 -7.23
C LYS A 108 1.10 14.56 -5.92
N PRO A 109 -0.25 14.59 -5.89
CA PRO A 109 -0.96 14.74 -4.62
C PRO A 109 -0.79 13.52 -3.71
N LEU A 110 -0.73 12.30 -4.27
CA LEU A 110 -0.51 11.10 -3.48
C LEU A 110 0.88 11.12 -2.79
N LEU A 111 1.92 11.53 -3.51
CA LEU A 111 3.27 11.70 -2.95
C LEU A 111 3.27 12.75 -1.85
N ALA A 112 2.60 13.90 -2.06
CA ALA A 112 2.48 14.94 -1.04
C ALA A 112 1.77 14.41 0.22
N SER A 113 0.72 13.60 0.05
CA SER A 113 0.02 12.94 1.16
C SER A 113 0.92 11.96 1.91
N TYR A 114 1.71 11.14 1.22
CA TYR A 114 2.68 10.26 1.86
C TYR A 114 3.75 11.06 2.62
N GLN A 115 4.28 12.14 2.04
CA GLN A 115 5.26 13.01 2.70
C GLN A 115 4.69 13.66 3.96
N ALA A 116 3.44 14.14 3.91
CA ALA A 116 2.73 14.68 5.06
C ALA A 116 2.55 13.63 6.16
N LEU A 117 2.14 12.40 5.79
CA LEU A 117 1.95 11.31 6.73
C LEU A 117 3.27 10.86 7.39
N VAL A 118 4.32 10.73 6.59
CA VAL A 118 5.67 10.36 7.04
C VAL A 118 6.20 11.39 8.05
N LYS A 119 5.97 12.69 7.78
CA LYS A 119 6.31 13.78 8.70
C LYS A 119 5.52 13.69 10.01
N GLU A 120 4.20 13.54 9.92
CA GLU A 120 3.30 13.42 11.08
C GLU A 120 3.69 12.25 11.98
N LEU A 121 3.97 11.10 11.39
CA LEU A 121 4.28 9.86 12.10
C LEU A 121 5.75 9.73 12.51
N SER A 122 6.59 10.73 12.19
CA SER A 122 8.04 10.68 12.40
C SER A 122 8.66 9.38 11.86
N ILE A 123 8.18 8.92 10.70
CA ILE A 123 8.75 7.79 10.00
C ILE A 123 9.95 8.36 9.23
N LEU A 124 11.17 7.99 9.61
CA LEU A 124 12.32 8.39 8.82
C LEU A 124 12.33 7.56 7.54
N ALA A 125 12.18 8.20 6.38
CA ALA A 125 12.49 7.58 5.11
C ALA A 125 14.01 7.30 5.10
N GLY A 126 14.41 6.05 5.30
CA GLY A 126 15.80 5.65 5.15
C GLY A 126 16.33 6.00 3.75
N ASN A 127 17.56 6.50 3.69
CA ASN A 127 18.25 6.94 2.46
C ASN A 127 18.27 5.89 1.33
N TYR A 128 18.32 6.35 0.08
CA TYR A 128 18.26 5.60 -1.20
C TYR A 128 19.63 5.57 -1.91
N GLY A 129 20.04 4.47 -2.57
CA GLY A 129 21.36 4.35 -3.25
C GLY A 129 21.72 2.99 -3.92
N ASP A 130 22.86 2.93 -4.62
CA ASP A 130 23.24 2.05 -5.76
C ASP A 130 24.08 0.79 -5.42
N TYR A 131 23.59 -0.42 -5.71
CA TYR A 131 24.35 -1.69 -5.69
C TYR A 131 23.65 -2.84 -6.46
N HIS A 132 24.37 -3.57 -7.33
CA HIS A 132 23.84 -4.52 -8.33
C HIS A 132 24.40 -5.96 -8.22
N VAL A 133 23.55 -7.01 -8.17
CA VAL A 133 23.98 -8.45 -8.11
C VAL A 133 22.98 -9.42 -8.80
N THR A 134 23.20 -9.75 -10.09
CA THR A 134 22.89 -11.04 -10.81
C THR A 134 21.48 -11.40 -11.38
N PRO A 135 21.39 -12.35 -12.38
CA PRO A 135 20.33 -12.44 -13.40
C PRO A 135 19.41 -13.69 -13.29
N ARG A 136 18.51 -13.77 -12.29
CA ARG A 136 17.95 -15.07 -11.85
C ARG A 136 16.46 -15.41 -12.12
N THR A 137 15.70 -14.75 -12.99
CA THR A 137 14.30 -15.20 -13.26
C THR A 137 13.76 -14.89 -14.65
N GLN A 138 14.39 -15.40 -15.70
CA GLN A 138 13.66 -15.62 -16.95
C GLN A 138 12.82 -16.91 -16.83
N GLY A 139 11.51 -16.83 -17.09
CA GLY A 139 10.73 -17.99 -17.56
C GLY A 139 9.56 -18.56 -16.74
N SER A 140 8.92 -17.86 -15.79
CA SER A 140 7.73 -18.45 -15.12
C SER A 140 6.63 -17.47 -14.68
N LYS A 141 5.37 -17.93 -14.84
CA LYS A 141 4.08 -17.22 -14.65
C LYS A 141 3.44 -17.65 -13.32
N LEU A 142 3.01 -16.70 -12.48
CA LEU A 142 2.49 -16.98 -11.12
C LEU A 142 0.95 -16.99 -11.02
N TRP A 143 0.47 -17.92 -10.19
CA TRP A 143 -0.92 -18.22 -9.83
C TRP A 143 -1.24 -17.70 -8.42
N ILE A 144 -2.49 -17.33 -8.14
CA ILE A 144 -2.97 -16.95 -6.80
C ILE A 144 -3.62 -18.17 -6.12
N ASN A 145 -3.12 -18.52 -4.92
CA ASN A 145 -3.48 -19.70 -4.12
C ASN A 145 -3.73 -19.26 -2.64
N PRO A 146 -4.56 -19.97 -1.85
CA PRO A 146 -4.79 -19.76 -0.42
C PRO A 146 -3.54 -19.80 0.51
N LEU A 147 -2.33 -20.03 -0.02
CA LEU A 147 -1.05 -19.69 0.62
C LEU A 147 -0.76 -18.17 0.68
N MET A 148 -1.75 -17.28 0.63
CA MET A 148 -1.59 -15.81 0.74
C MET A 148 -1.02 -15.30 2.09
N SER A 149 -0.46 -16.17 2.93
CA SER A 149 0.55 -15.79 3.93
C SER A 149 1.98 -15.77 3.35
N LEU A 150 2.12 -15.79 2.01
CA LEU A 150 3.39 -15.60 1.32
C LEU A 150 3.66 -14.10 1.18
N TYR A 151 4.57 -13.60 1.99
CA TYR A 151 5.10 -12.24 1.87
C TYR A 151 6.17 -12.20 0.78
N TRP A 152 5.87 -11.52 -0.33
CA TRP A 152 6.87 -11.20 -1.34
C TRP A 152 7.54 -9.90 -0.94
N CYS A 153 8.83 -9.99 -0.59
CA CYS A 153 9.64 -8.82 -0.25
C CYS A 153 10.59 -8.55 -1.41
N PHE A 154 10.60 -7.33 -1.91
CA PHE A 154 11.46 -6.89 -3.01
C PHE A 154 12.10 -5.56 -2.67
N ARG A 155 13.28 -5.30 -3.24
CA ARG A 155 13.88 -3.97 -3.18
C ARG A 155 13.12 -3.06 -4.12
N PHE A 156 12.55 -1.98 -3.59
CA PHE A 156 11.69 -1.07 -4.34
C PHE A 156 12.39 -0.48 -5.58
N SER A 157 13.68 -0.14 -5.47
CA SER A 157 14.47 0.40 -6.59
C SER A 157 14.50 -0.51 -7.80
N GLU A 158 14.64 -1.81 -7.57
CA GLU A 158 14.73 -2.80 -8.64
C GLU A 158 13.38 -2.97 -9.33
N VAL A 159 12.29 -3.01 -8.56
CA VAL A 159 10.95 -3.09 -9.15
C VAL A 159 10.59 -1.81 -9.89
N ALA A 160 10.94 -0.64 -9.34
CA ALA A 160 10.63 0.64 -9.96
C ALA A 160 11.28 0.80 -11.34
N ARG A 161 12.51 0.31 -11.53
CA ARG A 161 13.24 0.37 -12.82
C ARG A 161 12.52 -0.39 -13.94
N GLU A 162 11.77 -1.42 -13.60
CA GLU A 162 11.02 -2.24 -14.57
C GLU A 162 9.62 -1.66 -14.89
N ILE A 163 9.20 -0.58 -14.20
CA ILE A 163 7.89 0.05 -14.44
C ILE A 163 7.96 0.94 -15.68
N VAL A 164 7.46 0.42 -16.79
CA VAL A 164 7.45 1.08 -18.13
C VAL A 164 6.79 2.48 -18.10
N TYR A 165 5.84 2.71 -17.20
CA TYR A 165 5.11 3.96 -17.08
C TYR A 165 5.59 4.88 -15.95
N LEU A 166 6.75 4.59 -15.33
CA LEU A 166 7.24 5.31 -14.16
C LEU A 166 7.44 6.81 -14.43
N GLU A 167 8.05 7.18 -15.55
CA GLU A 167 8.28 8.60 -15.86
C GLU A 167 6.98 9.34 -16.20
N GLY A 168 6.04 8.65 -16.86
CA GLY A 168 4.73 9.21 -17.15
C GLY A 168 3.92 9.44 -15.88
N ILE A 169 3.90 8.47 -14.95
CA ILE A 169 3.02 8.54 -13.78
C ILE A 169 3.43 9.69 -12.86
N LYS A 170 4.73 10.01 -12.77
CA LYS A 170 5.26 11.14 -12.00
C LYS A 170 4.65 12.50 -12.36
N GLN A 171 4.12 12.63 -13.57
CA GLN A 171 3.53 13.89 -14.05
C GLN A 171 2.05 14.06 -13.70
N THR A 172 1.39 12.99 -13.25
CA THR A 172 -0.07 12.96 -13.03
C THR A 172 -0.49 13.74 -11.78
N GLU A 173 -1.61 14.46 -11.88
CA GLU A 173 -2.22 15.24 -10.80
C GLU A 173 -3.57 14.67 -10.38
N THR A 174 -4.33 14.14 -11.33
CA THR A 174 -5.65 13.54 -11.09
C THR A 174 -5.64 12.04 -11.34
N PHE A 175 -6.64 11.34 -10.81
CA PHE A 175 -6.84 9.93 -11.13
C PHE A 175 -7.15 9.73 -12.63
N THR A 176 -7.82 10.70 -13.26
CA THR A 176 -8.08 10.69 -14.71
C THR A 176 -6.79 10.74 -15.52
N ASP A 177 -5.78 11.52 -15.10
CA ASP A 177 -4.47 11.54 -15.77
C ASP A 177 -3.79 10.16 -15.71
N VAL A 178 -3.93 9.46 -14.58
CA VAL A 178 -3.42 8.09 -14.41
C VAL A 178 -4.13 7.15 -15.38
N LEU A 179 -5.45 7.23 -15.50
CA LEU A 179 -6.22 6.40 -16.44
C LEU A 179 -5.78 6.63 -17.89
N PHE A 180 -5.70 7.89 -18.34
CA PHE A 180 -5.25 8.22 -19.70
C PHE A 180 -3.82 7.76 -19.98
N LEU A 181 -2.91 7.92 -19.00
CA LEU A 181 -1.56 7.39 -19.13
C LEU A 181 -1.57 5.87 -19.28
N MET A 182 -2.35 5.15 -18.47
CA MET A 182 -2.44 3.69 -18.53
C MET A 182 -3.01 3.20 -19.85
N GLU A 183 -4.06 3.84 -20.36
CA GLU A 183 -4.62 3.55 -21.69
C GLU A 183 -3.57 3.75 -22.79
N GLY A 184 -2.83 4.88 -22.75
CA GLY A 184 -1.77 5.17 -23.70
C GLY A 184 -0.58 4.19 -23.60
N VAL A 185 -0.28 3.67 -22.41
CA VAL A 185 0.76 2.65 -22.24
C VAL A 185 0.28 1.29 -22.77
N GLN A 186 -0.94 0.89 -22.45
CA GLN A 186 -1.52 -0.38 -22.90
C GLN A 186 -1.63 -0.45 -24.42
N SER A 187 -1.99 0.64 -25.10
CA SER A 187 -2.06 0.69 -26.57
C SER A 187 -0.70 0.50 -27.27
N ARG A 188 0.40 0.77 -26.56
CA ARG A 188 1.77 0.60 -27.07
C ARG A 188 2.38 -0.77 -26.75
N ILE A 189 1.69 -1.60 -25.95
CA ILE A 189 2.14 -2.95 -25.62
C ILE A 189 1.62 -3.92 -26.68
N ASN A 190 2.52 -4.37 -27.56
CA ASN A 190 2.20 -5.24 -28.70
C ASN A 190 1.65 -6.63 -28.34
N HIS A 191 1.72 -7.03 -27.06
CA HIS A 191 1.27 -8.36 -26.60
C HIS A 191 0.40 -8.24 -25.34
N LEU A 192 -0.86 -7.85 -25.52
CA LEU A 192 -1.86 -8.02 -24.47
C LEU A 192 -2.10 -9.52 -24.25
N ARG A 193 -1.86 -9.99 -23.03
CA ARG A 193 -2.17 -11.37 -22.63
C ARG A 193 -3.68 -11.58 -22.82
N ARG A 194 -4.07 -12.58 -23.62
CA ARG A 194 -5.47 -12.97 -23.77
C ARG A 194 -6.03 -13.40 -22.41
N TRP A 195 -7.27 -13.00 -22.14
CA TRP A 195 -8.01 -13.45 -20.98
C TRP A 195 -8.16 -14.97 -21.04
N GLU A 196 -7.85 -15.64 -19.94
CA GLU A 196 -7.95 -17.09 -19.77
C GLU A 196 -8.77 -17.36 -18.52
N ASN A 197 -9.71 -18.31 -18.61
CA ASN A 197 -10.41 -18.80 -17.43
C ASN A 197 -9.40 -19.38 -16.43
N ILE A 198 -9.61 -19.07 -15.15
CA ILE A 198 -9.02 -19.83 -14.05
C ILE A 198 -9.54 -21.27 -14.22
N PRO A 199 -8.69 -22.30 -14.30
CA PRO A 199 -9.11 -23.69 -14.25
C PRO A 199 -9.71 -23.88 -12.86
N ILE A 200 -11.04 -23.94 -12.83
CA ILE A 200 -11.83 -24.39 -11.69
C ILE A 200 -11.99 -25.90 -11.84
#